data_AF-A0A349KMR5-F1
#
_entry.id   AF-A0A349KMR5-F1
#
_cell.length_a   1.000
_cell.length_b   1.000
_cell.length_c   1.000
_cell.angle_alpha   90.00
_cell.angle_beta   90.00
_cell.angle_gamma   90.00
#
_symmetry.space_group_name_H-M   'P 1'
#
loop_
_entity.id
_entity.type
_entity.pdbx_description
1 polymer ?
#
loop_
_entity_poly.entity_id
_entity_poly.type
_entity_poly.pdbx_seq_one_letter_code
_entity_poly.pdbx_strand_id
1 'polypeptide(L)'
;DYFDEDLDINDFGFLRRNDAIATRYKLEISESDLEHYKTREFSLFLNQEYNTDGRLVRSGIFANRKYQFHNNHFLLTELNYFPSRWDDTNSAGNGDFKIDPRWQVGGFYSTDSAKKVGHGFAVFFNEEDIGGQEHVWKYEISWRPSDRFSALFQLNYINRTDWLLHQSGRDFTTYKAEFWQPELELDYFLTAKQQFRITAQWVGIKAF
;
A
#
# COMPACT_ATOMS: atom_id res chain seq x y z
N ASP A 1 16.18 12.29 -10.00
CA ASP A 1 15.29 13.46 -10.04
C ASP A 1 15.82 14.54 -9.14
N TYR A 2 15.60 15.80 -9.51
CA TYR A 2 15.93 16.98 -8.71
C TYR A 2 14.74 17.94 -8.74
N PHE A 3 14.30 18.37 -7.56
CA PHE A 3 13.31 19.43 -7.36
C PHE A 3 13.96 20.54 -6.53
N ASP A 4 13.83 21.76 -7.03
CA ASP A 4 14.34 22.99 -6.41
C ASP A 4 13.31 23.56 -5.44
N GLU A 5 13.76 24.09 -4.31
CA GLU A 5 12.90 24.57 -3.22
C GLU A 5 11.94 25.69 -3.65
N ASP A 6 12.27 26.44 -4.71
CA ASP A 6 11.41 27.51 -5.26
C ASP A 6 10.34 26.98 -6.24
N LEU A 7 10.29 25.67 -6.49
CA LEU A 7 9.31 25.06 -7.40
C LEU A 7 7.91 25.00 -6.77
N ASP A 8 7.00 25.86 -7.23
CA ASP A 8 5.57 25.78 -6.93
C ASP A 8 4.75 25.48 -8.19
N ILE A 9 4.18 24.27 -8.24
CA ILE A 9 3.32 23.81 -9.33
C ILE A 9 2.00 23.22 -8.80
N ASN A 10 1.63 23.55 -7.56
CA ASN A 10 0.45 22.98 -6.91
C ASN A 10 -0.86 23.30 -7.65
N ASP A 11 -0.89 24.37 -8.43
CA ASP A 11 -2.01 24.75 -9.30
C ASP A 11 -2.19 23.80 -10.51
N PHE A 12 -1.14 23.07 -10.90
CA PHE A 12 -1.14 22.18 -12.08
C PHE A 12 -1.06 20.70 -11.72
N GLY A 13 -0.85 20.36 -10.44
CA GLY A 13 -0.77 18.99 -9.94
C GLY A 13 -0.27 18.91 -8.51
N PHE A 14 -0.27 17.71 -7.91
CA PHE A 14 0.22 17.53 -6.55
C PHE A 14 1.75 17.30 -6.54
N LEU A 15 2.47 18.14 -5.82
CA LEU A 15 3.88 17.97 -5.53
C LEU A 15 4.05 17.65 -4.05
N ARG A 16 4.56 16.46 -3.72
CA ARG A 16 4.72 16.02 -2.33
C ARG A 16 5.72 16.90 -1.55
N ARG A 17 6.82 17.28 -2.22
CA ARG A 17 7.88 18.14 -1.69
C ARG A 17 8.63 18.80 -2.84
N ASN A 18 9.03 20.04 -2.65
CA ASN A 18 9.77 20.87 -3.61
C ASN A 18 11.29 20.81 -3.42
N ASP A 19 11.79 20.09 -2.43
CA ASP A 19 13.20 20.08 -2.06
C ASP A 19 13.77 18.64 -2.08
N ALA A 20 13.94 18.04 -3.26
CA ALA A 20 14.32 16.62 -3.30
C ALA A 20 15.34 16.25 -4.37
N ILE A 21 16.31 15.44 -3.95
CA ILE A 21 17.34 14.82 -4.77
C ILE A 21 17.20 13.30 -4.65
N ALA A 22 16.69 12.66 -5.70
CA ALA A 22 16.32 11.24 -5.67
C ALA A 22 17.12 10.40 -6.67
N THR A 23 17.57 9.23 -6.24
CA THR A 23 18.09 8.15 -7.07
C THR A 23 17.22 6.91 -6.93
N ARG A 24 16.82 6.31 -8.05
CA ARG A 24 15.93 5.17 -8.10
C ARG A 24 16.46 4.14 -9.08
N TYR A 25 16.35 2.87 -8.72
CA TYR A 25 16.71 1.75 -9.59
C TYR A 25 15.61 0.70 -9.54
N LYS A 26 15.23 0.17 -10.71
CA LYS A 26 14.21 -0.86 -10.83
C LYS A 26 14.73 -1.99 -11.71
N LEU A 27 14.66 -3.22 -11.20
CA LEU A 27 14.92 -4.44 -11.93
C LEU A 27 13.62 -5.24 -11.98
N GLU A 28 13.22 -5.66 -13.19
CA GLU A 28 12.09 -6.54 -13.41
C GLU A 28 12.54 -7.76 -14.21
N ILE A 29 12.17 -8.94 -13.75
CA ILE A 29 12.43 -10.21 -14.41
C ILE A 29 11.09 -10.90 -14.55
N SER A 30 10.71 -11.24 -15.79
CA SER A 30 9.50 -11.99 -16.10
C SER A 30 9.86 -13.29 -16.78
N GLU A 31 9.34 -14.38 -16.26
CA GLU A 31 9.51 -15.74 -16.77
C GLU A 31 8.14 -16.31 -17.09
N SER A 32 8.02 -17.02 -18.20
CA SER A 32 6.77 -17.63 -18.68
C SER A 32 7.02 -19.08 -19.07
N ASP A 33 5.93 -19.84 -19.25
CA ASP A 33 5.97 -21.25 -19.68
C ASP A 33 6.77 -22.15 -18.71
N LEU A 34 6.52 -21.98 -17.41
CA LEU A 34 7.17 -22.77 -16.35
C LEU A 34 6.33 -24.00 -16.01
N GLU A 35 6.96 -25.07 -15.51
CA GLU A 35 6.28 -26.34 -15.20
C GLU A 35 5.09 -26.19 -14.21
N HIS A 36 5.21 -25.31 -13.21
CA HIS A 36 4.19 -25.15 -12.16
C HIS A 36 3.37 -23.86 -12.26
N TYR A 37 3.89 -22.84 -12.96
CA TYR A 37 3.28 -21.51 -13.05
C TYR A 37 3.20 -21.07 -14.52
N LYS A 38 2.12 -20.40 -14.92
CA LYS A 38 2.06 -19.75 -16.24
C LYS A 38 3.12 -18.67 -16.36
N THR A 39 3.23 -17.85 -15.32
CA THR A 39 4.23 -16.79 -15.22
C THR A 39 4.76 -16.66 -13.80
N ARG A 40 6.01 -16.22 -13.72
CA ARG A 40 6.67 -15.80 -12.49
C ARG A 40 7.35 -14.47 -12.75
N GLU A 41 7.05 -13.47 -11.92
CA GLU A 41 7.65 -12.15 -12.04
C GLU A 41 8.36 -11.77 -10.75
N PHE A 42 9.56 -11.23 -10.87
CA PHE A 42 10.30 -10.63 -9.78
C PHE A 42 10.53 -9.15 -10.05
N SER A 43 10.28 -8.32 -9.05
CA SER A 43 10.66 -6.91 -9.09
C SER A 43 11.51 -6.58 -7.87
N LEU A 44 12.63 -5.91 -8.12
CA LEU A 44 13.44 -5.26 -7.10
C LEU A 44 13.48 -3.77 -7.40
N PHE A 45 13.06 -2.97 -6.43
CA PHE A 45 13.11 -1.51 -6.51
C PHE A 45 13.95 -0.96 -5.36
N LEU A 46 14.87 -0.07 -5.70
CA LEU A 46 15.72 0.65 -4.76
C LEU A 46 15.40 2.14 -4.90
N ASN A 47 15.21 2.82 -3.77
CA ASN A 47 14.96 4.24 -3.74
C ASN A 47 15.79 4.89 -2.65
N GLN A 48 16.40 6.03 -2.97
CA GLN A 48 17.10 6.87 -2.02
C GLN A 48 16.84 8.33 -2.38
N GLU A 49 16.40 9.12 -1.40
CA GLU A 49 15.99 10.50 -1.57
C GLU A 49 16.51 11.35 -0.41
N TYR A 50 17.19 12.43 -0.78
CA TYR A 50 17.68 13.45 0.13
C TYR A 50 16.88 14.72 -0.08
N ASN A 51 16.73 15.52 0.98
CA ASN A 51 16.29 16.90 0.81
C ASN A 51 17.46 17.81 0.41
N THR A 52 17.17 19.07 0.08
CA THR A 52 18.21 20.06 -0.30
C THR A 52 19.17 20.37 0.86
N ASP A 53 18.73 20.20 2.11
CA ASP A 53 19.56 20.26 3.34
C ASP A 53 20.46 19.03 3.55
N GLY A 54 20.45 18.06 2.64
CA GLY A 54 21.29 16.87 2.69
C GLY A 54 20.82 15.78 3.67
N ARG A 55 19.60 15.87 4.20
CA ARG A 55 19.02 14.84 5.06
C ARG A 55 18.41 13.73 4.23
N LEU A 56 18.62 12.48 4.65
CA LEU A 56 17.96 11.33 4.05
C LEU A 56 16.49 11.30 4.49
N VAL A 57 15.58 11.59 3.58
CA VAL A 57 14.13 11.74 3.83
C VAL A 57 13.30 10.59 3.27
N ARG A 58 13.90 9.78 2.39
CA ARG A 58 13.31 8.52 1.93
C ARG A 58 14.41 7.54 1.56
N SER A 59 14.27 6.32 2.02
CA SER A 59 15.11 5.21 1.57
C SER A 59 14.30 3.93 1.63
N GLY A 60 14.52 3.02 0.68
CA GLY A 60 13.85 1.73 0.72
C GLY A 60 14.36 0.75 -0.32
N ILE A 61 14.29 -0.52 0.07
CA ILE A 61 14.53 -1.68 -0.77
C ILE A 61 13.22 -2.47 -0.80
N PHE A 62 12.67 -2.67 -1.98
CA PHE A 62 11.36 -3.29 -2.17
C PHE A 62 11.52 -4.48 -3.10
N ALA A 63 11.20 -5.66 -2.60
CA ALA A 63 11.22 -6.89 -3.37
C ALA A 63 9.81 -7.47 -3.40
N ASN A 64 9.32 -7.76 -4.61
CA ASN A 64 8.09 -8.51 -4.75
C ASN A 64 8.24 -9.65 -5.75
N ARG A 65 7.43 -10.68 -5.54
CA ARG A 65 7.36 -11.86 -6.38
C ARG A 65 5.91 -12.18 -6.67
N LYS A 66 5.57 -12.32 -7.95
CA LYS A 66 4.25 -12.70 -8.42
C LYS A 66 4.28 -14.06 -9.09
N TYR A 67 3.24 -14.85 -8.86
CA TYR A 67 3.02 -16.14 -9.50
C TYR A 67 1.61 -16.16 -10.08
N GLN A 68 1.50 -16.46 -11.37
CA GLN A 68 0.24 -16.81 -12.01
C GLN A 68 0.19 -18.31 -12.19
N PHE A 69 -0.74 -18.99 -11.54
CA PHE A 69 -0.85 -20.44 -11.59
C PHE A 69 -1.64 -20.91 -12.81
N HIS A 70 -1.47 -22.19 -13.18
CA HIS A 70 -2.18 -22.82 -14.30
C HIS A 70 -3.71 -22.78 -14.14
N ASN A 71 -4.19 -22.88 -12.90
CA ASN A 71 -5.60 -22.78 -12.53
C ASN A 71 -6.10 -21.32 -12.42
N ASN A 72 -5.34 -20.33 -12.91
CA ASN A 72 -5.61 -18.89 -12.82
C ASN A 72 -5.59 -18.29 -11.40
N HIS A 73 -5.14 -19.04 -10.40
CA HIS A 73 -4.88 -18.43 -9.10
C HIS A 73 -3.69 -17.49 -9.20
N PHE A 74 -3.61 -16.56 -8.25
CA PHE A 74 -2.55 -15.57 -8.18
C PHE A 74 -1.96 -15.53 -6.77
N LEU A 75 -0.64 -15.40 -6.68
CA LEU A 75 0.07 -15.14 -5.42
C LEU A 75 1.06 -14.01 -5.63
N LEU A 76 1.01 -13.02 -4.76
CA LEU A 76 2.00 -11.97 -4.58
C LEU A 76 2.62 -12.14 -3.21
N THR A 77 3.95 -12.06 -3.12
CA THR A 77 4.66 -11.89 -1.86
C THR A 77 5.51 -10.63 -1.92
N GLU A 78 5.62 -9.93 -0.80
CA GLU A 78 6.31 -8.66 -0.68
C GLU A 78 7.23 -8.67 0.55
N LEU A 79 8.44 -8.13 0.35
CA LEU A 79 9.44 -7.91 1.37
C LEU A 79 10.07 -6.54 1.13
N ASN A 80 9.82 -5.61 2.04
CA ASN A 80 10.36 -4.27 1.99
C ASN A 80 11.19 -3.99 3.23
N TYR A 81 12.30 -3.29 3.03
CA TYR A 81 13.11 -2.75 4.08
C TYR A 81 13.21 -1.24 3.90
N PHE A 82 12.95 -0.51 4.97
CA PHE A 82 13.09 0.94 5.02
C PHE A 82 14.19 1.26 6.02
N PRO A 83 15.38 1.70 5.57
CA PRO A 83 16.41 2.20 6.46
C PRO A 83 15.91 3.42 7.26
N SER A 84 16.58 3.69 8.38
CA SER A 84 16.31 4.89 9.17
C SER A 84 16.46 6.15 8.31
N ARG A 85 15.55 7.10 8.51
CA ARG A 85 15.45 8.35 7.77
C ARG A 85 14.92 9.47 8.66
N TRP A 86 15.07 10.70 8.21
CA TRP A 86 14.43 11.86 8.84
C TRP A 86 13.03 12.07 8.27
N ASP A 87 12.13 12.52 9.12
CA ASP A 87 10.85 13.09 8.74
C ASP A 87 10.83 14.56 9.15
N ASP A 88 10.72 15.41 8.13
CA ASP A 88 10.71 16.87 8.21
C ASP A 88 9.30 17.45 7.92
N THR A 89 8.30 16.59 7.74
CA THR A 89 6.96 16.99 7.24
C THR A 89 5.84 16.73 8.24
N ASN A 90 5.89 15.61 8.96
CA ASN A 90 4.79 15.16 9.80
C ASN A 90 4.65 15.91 11.13
N SER A 91 5.60 16.79 11.47
CA SER A 91 5.52 17.66 12.65
C SER A 91 4.90 19.03 12.37
N ALA A 92 4.40 19.27 11.15
CA ALA A 92 3.85 20.56 10.71
C ALA A 92 4.79 21.75 11.00
N GLY A 93 6.10 21.57 10.77
CA GLY A 93 7.12 22.60 10.97
C GLY A 93 7.65 22.75 12.40
N ASN A 94 7.27 21.86 13.33
CA ASN A 94 7.73 21.93 14.73
C ASN A 94 9.09 21.26 14.99
N GLY A 95 9.75 20.81 13.93
CA GLY A 95 11.08 20.20 13.96
C GLY A 95 11.08 18.78 13.42
N ASP A 96 12.27 18.31 13.08
CA ASP A 96 12.45 17.02 12.41
C ASP A 96 12.60 15.91 13.44
N PHE A 97 12.11 14.73 13.12
CA PHE A 97 12.32 13.55 13.94
C PHE A 97 12.87 12.39 13.10
N LYS A 98 13.48 11.44 13.78
CA LYS A 98 14.09 10.29 13.13
C LYS A 98 13.15 9.11 13.20
N ILE A 99 12.93 8.49 12.05
CA ILE A 99 12.18 7.24 11.90
C ILE A 99 13.16 6.08 12.02
N ASP A 100 12.78 5.07 12.78
CA ASP A 100 13.58 3.87 12.96
C ASP A 100 13.59 3.00 11.69
N PRO A 101 14.64 2.16 11.50
CA PRO A 101 14.60 1.17 10.45
C PRO A 101 13.41 0.23 10.65
N ARG A 102 12.71 -0.08 9.56
CA ARG A 102 11.48 -0.87 9.64
C ARG A 102 11.36 -1.85 8.48
N TRP A 103 10.75 -2.99 8.75
CA TRP A 103 10.40 -4.00 7.77
C TRP A 103 8.91 -3.99 7.46
N GLN A 104 8.59 -4.40 6.23
CA GLN A 104 7.25 -4.78 5.83
C GLN A 104 7.32 -6.11 5.09
N VAL A 105 6.51 -7.06 5.54
CA VAL A 105 6.42 -8.39 4.94
C VAL A 105 4.96 -8.72 4.73
N GLY A 106 4.63 -9.26 3.58
CA GLY A 106 3.27 -9.71 3.37
C GLY A 106 3.06 -10.46 2.08
N GLY A 107 1.80 -10.74 1.84
CA GLY A 107 1.40 -11.38 0.60
C GLY A 107 -0.09 -11.30 0.38
N PHE A 108 -0.46 -11.56 -0.85
CA PHE A 108 -1.84 -11.61 -1.32
C PHE A 108 -2.02 -12.84 -2.18
N TYR A 109 -3.08 -13.59 -1.91
CA TYR A 109 -3.49 -14.73 -2.72
C TYR A 109 -4.91 -14.52 -3.21
N SER A 110 -5.18 -14.85 -4.47
CA SER A 110 -6.53 -14.89 -5.00
C SER A 110 -6.79 -16.11 -5.87
N THR A 111 -8.04 -16.56 -5.87
CA THR A 111 -8.52 -17.62 -6.77
C THR A 111 -8.77 -17.08 -8.18
N ASP A 112 -9.13 -17.97 -9.11
CA ASP A 112 -9.48 -17.62 -10.49
C ASP A 112 -10.60 -16.57 -10.55
N SER A 113 -10.25 -15.35 -10.97
CA SER A 113 -11.19 -14.22 -11.07
C SER A 113 -12.20 -14.36 -12.21
N ALA A 114 -12.01 -15.33 -13.11
CA ALA A 114 -12.96 -15.66 -14.18
C ALA A 114 -14.09 -16.57 -13.70
N LYS A 115 -14.01 -17.15 -12.49
CA LYS A 115 -15.10 -17.93 -11.90
C LYS A 115 -16.20 -17.02 -11.39
N LYS A 116 -17.41 -17.59 -11.26
CA LYS A 116 -18.58 -16.87 -10.72
C LYS A 116 -18.37 -16.35 -9.31
N VAL A 117 -17.55 -17.03 -8.51
CA VAL A 117 -17.15 -16.59 -7.18
C VAL A 117 -15.64 -16.65 -7.11
N GLY A 118 -15.04 -15.56 -6.65
CA GLY A 118 -13.60 -15.46 -6.42
C GLY A 118 -13.34 -15.00 -4.99
N HIS A 119 -12.24 -15.49 -4.42
CA HIS A 119 -11.77 -15.11 -3.09
C HIS A 119 -10.38 -14.50 -3.19
N GLY A 120 -10.12 -13.50 -2.36
CA GLY A 120 -8.80 -12.92 -2.15
C GLY A 120 -8.50 -12.81 -0.67
N PHE A 121 -7.25 -13.03 -0.28
CA PHE A 121 -6.79 -12.90 1.09
C PHE A 121 -5.42 -12.28 1.11
N ALA A 122 -5.22 -11.26 1.95
CA ALA A 122 -3.95 -10.58 2.14
C ALA A 122 -3.59 -10.51 3.61
N VAL A 123 -2.30 -10.63 3.89
CA VAL A 123 -1.73 -10.40 5.22
C VAL A 123 -0.47 -9.57 5.07
N PHE A 124 -0.35 -8.52 5.88
CA PHE A 124 0.88 -7.72 5.98
C PHE A 124 1.23 -7.49 7.43
N PHE A 125 2.53 -7.56 7.71
CA PHE A 125 3.17 -7.28 8.98
C PHE A 125 4.16 -6.16 8.74
N ASN A 126 3.94 -5.01 9.40
CA ASN A 126 4.73 -3.80 9.23
C ASN A 126 5.28 -3.37 10.58
N GLU A 127 6.53 -2.94 10.64
CA GLU A 127 7.05 -2.19 11.78
C GLU A 127 6.69 -0.71 11.65
N GLU A 128 6.33 -0.07 12.77
CA GLU A 128 5.89 1.34 12.80
C GLU A 128 7.07 2.32 12.93
N ASP A 129 6.78 3.63 12.81
CA ASP A 129 7.80 4.65 12.56
C ASP A 129 8.80 4.87 13.72
N ILE A 130 8.38 4.63 14.97
CA ILE A 130 9.23 4.82 16.16
C ILE A 130 9.17 3.62 17.12
N GLY A 131 8.99 2.42 16.55
CA GLY A 131 8.72 1.18 17.27
C GLY A 131 7.24 0.81 17.25
N GLY A 132 6.95 -0.46 17.52
CA GLY A 132 5.62 -1.04 17.38
C GLY A 132 5.39 -1.75 16.06
N GLN A 133 4.17 -2.25 15.88
CA GLN A 133 3.80 -3.10 14.76
C GLN A 133 2.37 -2.80 14.28
N GLU A 134 2.20 -2.90 12.96
CA GLU A 134 0.93 -2.90 12.28
C GLU A 134 0.70 -4.26 11.62
N HIS A 135 -0.48 -4.83 11.86
CA HIS A 135 -0.95 -6.08 11.28
C HIS A 135 -2.17 -5.81 10.43
N VAL A 136 -2.07 -6.09 9.14
CA VAL A 136 -3.16 -5.88 8.17
C VAL A 136 -3.66 -7.23 7.68
N TRP A 137 -4.97 -7.44 7.79
CA TRP A 137 -5.67 -8.61 7.28
C TRP A 137 -6.75 -8.15 6.33
N LYS A 138 -6.64 -8.56 5.06
CA LYS A 138 -7.64 -8.26 4.04
C LYS A 138 -8.30 -9.53 3.57
N TYR A 139 -9.62 -9.52 3.46
CA TYR A 139 -10.38 -10.56 2.78
C TYR A 139 -11.26 -9.93 1.70
N GLU A 140 -11.34 -10.59 0.56
CA GLU A 140 -12.09 -10.18 -0.61
C GLU A 140 -12.97 -11.32 -1.10
N ILE A 141 -14.23 -11.01 -1.40
CA ILE A 141 -15.13 -11.91 -2.13
C ILE A 141 -15.66 -11.15 -3.34
N SER A 142 -15.48 -11.73 -4.52
CA SER A 142 -16.13 -11.29 -5.75
C SER A 142 -17.21 -12.28 -6.15
N TRP A 143 -18.34 -11.77 -6.64
CA TRP A 143 -19.44 -12.57 -7.16
C TRP A 143 -19.91 -12.00 -8.51
N ARG A 144 -19.76 -12.80 -9.57
CA ARG A 144 -20.13 -12.49 -10.95
C ARG A 144 -21.01 -13.62 -11.50
N PRO A 145 -22.30 -13.69 -11.12
CA PRO A 145 -23.20 -14.75 -11.55
C PRO A 145 -23.50 -14.70 -13.06
N SER A 146 -23.37 -13.52 -13.67
CA SER A 146 -23.59 -13.24 -15.10
C SER A 146 -22.68 -12.11 -15.57
N ASP A 147 -22.70 -11.82 -16.86
CA ASP A 147 -22.04 -10.66 -17.50
C ASP A 147 -22.66 -9.31 -17.11
N ARG A 148 -23.90 -9.31 -16.61
CA ARG A 148 -24.64 -8.08 -16.26
C ARG A 148 -24.56 -7.67 -14.80
N PHE A 149 -23.99 -8.49 -13.93
CA PHE A 149 -23.95 -8.19 -12.50
C PHE A 149 -22.62 -8.63 -11.89
N SER A 150 -22.02 -7.73 -11.09
CA SER A 150 -20.92 -8.07 -10.21
C SER A 150 -21.07 -7.43 -8.85
N ALA A 151 -20.70 -8.18 -7.82
CA ALA A 151 -20.55 -7.69 -6.46
C ALA A 151 -19.12 -7.94 -5.99
N LEU A 152 -18.56 -7.00 -5.26
CA LEU A 152 -17.28 -7.11 -4.58
C LEU A 152 -17.47 -6.67 -3.14
N PHE A 153 -17.14 -7.54 -2.20
CA PHE A 153 -17.04 -7.20 -0.80
C PHE A 153 -15.58 -7.32 -0.36
N GLN A 154 -15.06 -6.28 0.26
CA GLN A 154 -13.73 -6.26 0.85
C GLN A 154 -13.85 -5.92 2.33
N LEU A 155 -13.06 -6.61 3.15
CA LEU A 155 -12.94 -6.34 4.57
C LEU A 155 -11.47 -6.19 4.90
N ASN A 156 -11.07 -5.00 5.32
CA ASN A 156 -9.74 -4.74 5.81
C ASN A 156 -9.78 -4.52 7.34
N TYR A 157 -9.00 -5.32 8.06
CA TYR A 157 -8.81 -5.21 9.49
C TYR A 157 -7.35 -4.83 9.78
N ILE A 158 -7.15 -3.74 10.51
CA ILE A 158 -5.81 -3.24 10.85
C ILE A 158 -5.70 -3.17 12.37
N ASN A 159 -4.64 -3.75 12.92
CA ASN A 159 -4.28 -3.61 14.33
C ASN A 159 -2.90 -2.95 14.43
N ARG A 160 -2.79 -1.87 15.19
CA ARG A 160 -1.58 -1.06 15.37
C ARG A 160 -1.25 -0.95 16.85
N THR A 161 0.02 -1.09 17.22
CA THR A 161 0.43 -1.01 18.63
C THR A 161 0.88 0.37 19.04
N ASP A 162 1.54 1.11 18.15
CA ASP A 162 2.20 2.38 18.44
C ASP A 162 1.96 3.37 17.30
N TRP A 163 0.68 3.55 16.96
CA TRP A 163 0.28 4.49 15.92
C TRP A 163 0.66 5.91 16.32
N LEU A 164 1.73 6.42 15.70
CA LEU A 164 2.30 7.73 15.97
C LEU A 164 1.39 8.84 15.46
N LEU A 165 1.01 9.77 16.35
CA LEU A 165 0.23 10.95 16.03
C LEU A 165 0.89 12.20 16.59
N HIS A 166 1.04 13.21 15.73
CA HIS A 166 1.41 14.56 16.13
C HIS A 166 0.21 15.23 16.84
N GLN A 167 0.45 15.85 18.00
CA GLN A 167 -0.59 16.56 18.74
C GLN A 167 -0.41 18.07 18.69
N SER A 168 0.70 18.58 19.22
CA SER A 168 0.97 20.01 19.33
C SER A 168 2.47 20.24 19.53
N GLY A 169 3.02 21.30 18.94
CA GLY A 169 4.44 21.62 19.09
C GLY A 169 5.32 20.42 18.70
N ARG A 170 6.23 20.02 19.59
CA ARG A 170 7.10 18.85 19.41
C ARG A 170 6.54 17.56 20.02
N ASP A 171 5.28 17.60 20.47
CA ASP A 171 4.68 16.49 21.19
C ASP A 171 4.05 15.51 20.21
N PHE A 172 4.57 14.29 20.29
CA PHE A 172 4.04 13.12 19.63
C PHE A 172 3.59 12.14 20.69
N THR A 173 2.54 11.40 20.38
CA THR A 173 2.11 10.27 21.20
C THR A 173 1.83 9.07 20.32
N THR A 174 1.94 7.89 20.89
CA THR A 174 1.53 6.64 20.24
C THR A 174 0.23 6.14 20.85
N TYR A 175 -0.58 5.47 20.04
CA TYR A 175 -1.82 4.84 20.47
C TYR A 175 -1.90 3.40 19.98
N LYS A 176 -2.55 2.54 20.77
CA LYS A 176 -3.03 1.26 20.25
C LYS A 176 -4.31 1.52 19.49
N ALA A 177 -4.41 0.99 18.28
CA ALA A 177 -5.56 1.25 17.43
C ALA A 177 -6.01 0.02 16.64
N GLU A 178 -7.32 -0.09 16.48
CA GLU A 178 -7.98 -1.10 15.67
C GLU A 178 -8.88 -0.42 14.64
N PHE A 179 -8.78 -0.88 13.39
CA PHE A 179 -9.56 -0.36 12.27
C PHE A 179 -10.35 -1.49 11.62
N TRP A 180 -11.62 -1.21 11.38
CA TRP A 180 -12.50 -2.04 10.54
C TRP A 180 -12.93 -1.23 9.34
N GLN A 181 -12.53 -1.67 8.16
CA GLN A 181 -12.76 -0.95 6.91
C GLN A 181 -13.47 -1.87 5.90
N PRO A 182 -14.80 -2.08 6.03
CA PRO A 182 -15.57 -2.79 5.02
C PRO A 182 -15.85 -1.90 3.81
N GLU A 183 -15.85 -2.53 2.65
CA GLU A 183 -16.18 -1.92 1.37
C GLU A 183 -17.08 -2.86 0.56
N LEU A 184 -18.11 -2.28 -0.06
CA LEU A 184 -19.04 -2.98 -0.94
C LEU A 184 -19.14 -2.22 -2.26
N GLU A 185 -18.87 -2.91 -3.36
CA GLU A 185 -19.11 -2.43 -4.73
C GLU A 185 -20.11 -3.36 -5.41
N LEU A 186 -21.16 -2.78 -5.99
CA LEU A 186 -22.19 -3.47 -6.77
C LEU A 186 -22.29 -2.79 -8.13
N ASP A 187 -22.17 -3.58 -9.18
CA ASP A 187 -22.33 -3.17 -10.56
C ASP A 187 -23.46 -3.96 -11.22
N TYR A 188 -24.34 -3.24 -11.91
CA TYR A 188 -25.39 -3.81 -12.72
C TYR A 188 -25.48 -3.14 -14.09
N PHE A 189 -25.34 -3.92 -15.16
CA PHE A 189 -25.42 -3.46 -16.54
C PHE A 189 -26.81 -3.75 -17.11
N LEU A 190 -27.63 -2.70 -17.22
CA LEU A 190 -28.95 -2.77 -17.85
C LEU A 190 -28.82 -3.09 -19.34
N THR A 191 -27.86 -2.43 -20.00
CA THR A 191 -27.47 -2.64 -21.40
C THR A 191 -25.95 -2.47 -21.54
N ALA A 192 -25.40 -2.73 -22.72
CA ALA A 192 -23.99 -2.46 -23.01
C ALA A 192 -23.59 -0.97 -22.89
N LYS A 193 -24.55 -0.05 -22.73
CA LYS A 193 -24.31 1.39 -22.61
C LYS A 193 -24.85 2.01 -21.31
N GLN A 194 -25.52 1.21 -20.46
CA GLN A 194 -26.17 1.69 -19.24
C GLN A 194 -25.74 0.83 -18.06
N GLN A 195 -25.15 1.47 -17.05
CA GLN A 195 -24.64 0.83 -15.85
C GLN A 195 -25.16 1.57 -14.61
N PHE A 196 -25.49 0.81 -13.59
CA PHE A 196 -25.74 1.29 -12.24
C PHE A 196 -24.64 0.76 -11.32
N ARG A 197 -23.96 1.66 -10.62
CA ARG A 197 -22.89 1.33 -9.67
C ARG A 197 -23.23 1.89 -8.29
N ILE A 198 -23.10 1.05 -7.28
CA ILE A 198 -23.09 1.47 -5.87
C ILE A 198 -21.73 1.13 -5.32
N THR A 199 -21.09 2.11 -4.69
CA THR A 199 -19.89 1.91 -3.87
C THR A 199 -20.17 2.46 -2.50
N ALA A 200 -19.88 1.67 -1.47
CA ALA A 200 -20.05 2.08 -0.09
C ALA A 200 -18.84 1.63 0.72
N GLN A 201 -18.24 2.58 1.44
CA GLN A 201 -17.04 2.40 2.24
C GLN A 201 -17.30 2.93 3.64
N TRP A 202 -16.83 2.21 4.65
CA TRP A 202 -16.94 2.63 6.05
C TRP A 202 -15.60 2.44 6.74
N VAL A 203 -15.34 3.28 7.74
CA VAL A 203 -14.14 3.17 8.58
C VAL A 203 -14.58 3.28 10.03
N GLY A 204 -14.49 2.17 10.76
CA GLY A 204 -14.60 2.16 12.21
C GLY A 204 -13.21 2.19 12.83
N ILE A 205 -12.95 3.18 13.69
CA ILE A 205 -11.66 3.34 14.38
C ILE A 205 -11.89 3.26 15.88
N LYS A 206 -11.08 2.46 16.56
CA LYS A 206 -10.99 2.44 18.02
C LYS A 206 -9.53 2.65 18.41
N ALA A 207 -9.23 3.74 19.10
CA ALA A 207 -7.90 4.06 19.61
C ALA A 207 -7.94 4.23 21.14
N PHE A 208 -6.91 3.79 21.86
CA PHE A 208 -6.83 3.85 23.32
C PHE A 208 -5.39 3.88 23.84
#